data_AF-A0A840MV79-F1
#
_entry.id   AF-A0A840MV79-F1
#
_cell.length_a   1.000
_cell.length_b   1.000
_cell.length_c   1.000
_cell.angle_alpha   90.00
_cell.angle_beta   90.00
_cell.angle_gamma   90.00
#
_symmetry.space_group_name_H-M   'P 1'
#
loop_
_entity.id
_entity.type
_entity.pdbx_description
1 polymer ?
#
loop_
_entity_poly.entity_id
_entity_poly.type
_entity_poly.pdbx_seq_one_letter_code
_entity_poly.pdbx_strand_id
1 'polypeptide(L)'
;MMAAPQAPPVAHSLRQTGDNILATARAAHERLQDPLHGGEPSTAIHDLRVALKRWQALLRLLQGPIGDEAMVLRHEARLLAREFGRSRDAQSVLDALADIAKQRDAGTPAMSQRTEATITRRLQETREASETAQLNAEVHQHLRDGLARASTCLASWPLERISFEDSVTALARSYRRARRRLPREWDDTNPEAIHDFRKAIVAFRYQLDLIAPLWPKVWRAFIDEVQKLRMQLGKSNDLVALSLLTQPNQPLAHWRSRLTPPIESRRRFHLERARLLSGRVFAESPRSFRKRIEALAKAAADSG
;
A
#
# COMPACT_ATOMS: atom_id res chain seq x y z
N MET A 1 -10.03 41.10 -16.81
CA MET A 1 -10.44 39.71 -16.50
C MET A 1 -9.23 38.82 -16.67
N MET A 2 -8.58 38.41 -15.58
CA MET A 2 -7.53 37.39 -15.66
C MET A 2 -8.22 36.04 -15.90
N ALA A 3 -7.95 35.43 -17.05
CA ALA A 3 -8.39 34.07 -17.33
C ALA A 3 -7.87 33.15 -16.22
N ALA A 4 -8.78 32.39 -15.60
CA ALA A 4 -8.39 31.34 -14.68
C ALA A 4 -7.42 30.39 -15.41
N PRO A 5 -6.31 29.96 -14.79
CA PRO A 5 -5.38 29.04 -15.45
C PRO A 5 -6.15 27.76 -15.81
N GLN A 6 -6.26 27.47 -17.10
CA GLN A 6 -6.83 26.22 -17.59
C GLN A 6 -6.02 25.07 -17.01
N ALA A 7 -6.71 24.07 -16.46
CA ALA A 7 -6.08 22.90 -15.90
C ALA A 7 -5.21 22.23 -16.98
N PRO A 8 -3.94 21.88 -16.69
CA PRO A 8 -3.10 21.20 -17.65
C PRO A 8 -3.79 19.93 -18.13
N PRO A 9 -3.69 19.60 -19.42
CA PRO A 9 -4.45 18.50 -19.99
C PRO A 9 -4.07 17.20 -19.26
N VAL A 10 -5.11 16.51 -18.79
CA VAL A 10 -5.13 15.13 -18.29
C VAL A 10 -4.71 14.85 -16.84
N ALA A 11 -4.51 15.82 -15.93
CA ALA A 11 -4.56 15.47 -14.50
C ALA A 11 -6.01 15.12 -14.12
N HIS A 12 -6.30 13.89 -13.66
CA HIS A 12 -7.65 13.58 -13.14
C HIS A 12 -8.00 14.61 -12.07
N SER A 13 -9.22 15.17 -12.13
CA SER A 13 -9.66 16.04 -11.03
C SER A 13 -9.60 15.26 -9.72
N LEU A 14 -9.27 15.94 -8.62
CA LEU A 14 -9.20 15.30 -7.30
C LEU A 14 -10.53 14.63 -6.95
N ARG A 15 -11.65 15.22 -7.40
CA ARG A 15 -13.01 14.66 -7.29
C ARG A 15 -13.12 13.33 -8.05
N GLN A 16 -12.84 13.32 -9.35
CA GLN A 16 -12.90 12.10 -10.16
C GLN A 16 -12.00 10.99 -9.60
N THR A 17 -10.82 11.35 -9.09
CA THR A 17 -9.91 10.41 -8.44
C THR A 17 -10.55 9.80 -7.19
N GLY A 18 -11.16 10.63 -6.33
CA GLY A 18 -11.86 10.19 -5.13
C GLY A 18 -13.07 9.31 -5.46
N ASP A 19 -13.89 9.72 -6.41
CA ASP A 19 -15.09 8.98 -6.84
C ASP A 19 -14.73 7.60 -7.39
N ASN A 20 -13.72 7.52 -8.25
CA ASN A 20 -13.23 6.26 -8.81
C ASN A 20 -12.71 5.31 -7.71
N ILE A 21 -12.00 5.85 -6.70
CA ILE A 21 -11.52 5.06 -5.57
C ILE A 21 -12.69 4.48 -4.76
N LEU A 22 -13.68 5.32 -4.43
CA LEU A 22 -14.84 4.90 -3.63
C LEU A 22 -15.75 3.94 -4.41
N ALA A 23 -15.90 4.14 -5.73
CA ALA A 23 -16.61 3.22 -6.60
C ALA A 23 -15.92 1.85 -6.66
N THR A 24 -14.58 1.81 -6.77
CA THR A 24 -13.82 0.55 -6.72
C THR A 24 -14.03 -0.17 -5.38
N ALA A 25 -14.07 0.56 -4.26
CA ALA A 25 -14.31 -0.02 -2.94
C ALA A 25 -15.72 -0.61 -2.83
N ARG A 26 -16.76 0.08 -3.34
CA ARG A 26 -18.14 -0.43 -3.38
C ARG A 26 -18.27 -1.68 -4.24
N ALA A 27 -17.74 -1.65 -5.46
CA ALA A 27 -17.77 -2.82 -6.35
C ALA A 27 -17.02 -4.03 -5.77
N ALA A 28 -15.95 -3.80 -5.00
CA ALA A 28 -15.29 -4.87 -4.25
C ALA A 28 -16.15 -5.40 -3.09
N HIS A 29 -16.87 -4.52 -2.39
CA HIS A 29 -17.79 -4.91 -1.31
C HIS A 29 -19.00 -5.69 -1.84
N GLU A 30 -19.60 -5.28 -2.95
CA GLU A 30 -20.73 -5.99 -3.60
C GLU A 30 -20.35 -7.43 -3.97
N ARG A 31 -19.16 -7.63 -4.56
CA ARG A 31 -18.61 -8.97 -4.86
C ARG A 31 -18.38 -9.84 -3.62
N LEU A 32 -18.21 -9.24 -2.43
CA LEU A 32 -18.11 -9.99 -1.17
C LEU A 32 -19.48 -10.40 -0.62
N GLN A 33 -20.54 -9.67 -0.97
CA GLN A 33 -21.88 -9.97 -0.49
C GLN A 33 -22.61 -11.00 -1.35
N ASP A 34 -22.31 -11.03 -2.65
CA ASP A 34 -22.94 -11.95 -3.58
C ASP A 34 -21.90 -12.80 -4.34
N PRO A 35 -21.71 -14.07 -3.96
CA PRO A 35 -20.83 -15.00 -4.67
C PRO A 35 -21.22 -15.22 -6.14
N LEU A 36 -22.49 -14.96 -6.52
CA LEU A 36 -22.98 -15.09 -7.89
C LEU A 36 -22.48 -13.95 -8.82
N HIS A 37 -21.96 -12.86 -8.26
CA HIS A 37 -21.32 -11.75 -9.01
C HIS A 37 -19.84 -12.02 -9.35
N GLY A 38 -19.37 -13.27 -9.24
CA GLY A 38 -18.29 -13.80 -10.09
C GLY A 38 -16.84 -13.47 -9.70
N GLY A 39 -16.48 -13.58 -8.42
CA GLY A 39 -15.07 -13.49 -8.03
C GLY A 39 -14.72 -14.28 -6.77
N GLU A 40 -13.48 -14.77 -6.67
CA GLU A 40 -12.99 -15.36 -5.42
C GLU A 40 -13.02 -14.30 -4.29
N PRO A 41 -13.56 -14.62 -3.10
CA PRO A 41 -13.60 -13.70 -1.95
C PRO A 41 -12.22 -13.11 -1.60
N SER A 42 -11.15 -13.90 -1.78
CA SER A 42 -9.75 -13.48 -1.62
C SER A 42 -9.39 -12.26 -2.48
N THR A 43 -9.85 -12.24 -3.74
CA THR A 43 -9.59 -11.18 -4.72
C THR A 43 -10.40 -9.95 -4.40
N ALA A 44 -11.67 -10.10 -4.04
CA ALA A 44 -12.52 -8.96 -3.67
C ALA A 44 -12.01 -8.27 -2.38
N ILE A 45 -11.55 -9.03 -1.37
CA ILE A 45 -10.87 -8.47 -0.19
C ILE A 45 -9.59 -7.72 -0.58
N HIS A 46 -8.80 -8.28 -1.51
CA HIS A 46 -7.60 -7.62 -2.00
C HIS A 46 -7.91 -6.26 -2.64
N ASP A 47 -8.88 -6.23 -3.55
CA ASP A 47 -9.29 -5.02 -4.27
C ASP A 47 -9.84 -3.96 -3.31
N LEU A 48 -10.69 -4.37 -2.37
CA LEU A 48 -11.23 -3.49 -1.33
C LEU A 48 -10.09 -2.84 -0.53
N ARG A 49 -9.10 -3.62 -0.11
CA ARG A 49 -7.94 -3.10 0.65
C ARG A 49 -7.08 -2.16 -0.19
N VAL A 50 -6.90 -2.46 -1.48
CA VAL A 50 -6.20 -1.56 -2.40
C VAL A 50 -6.95 -0.24 -2.51
N ALA A 51 -8.27 -0.27 -2.67
CA ALA A 51 -9.11 0.93 -2.73
C ALA A 51 -9.03 1.74 -1.43
N LEU A 52 -9.14 1.09 -0.25
CA LEU A 52 -9.00 1.77 1.05
C LEU A 52 -7.61 2.39 1.25
N LYS A 53 -6.54 1.75 0.77
CA LYS A 53 -5.19 2.35 0.82
C LYS A 53 -5.07 3.55 -0.12
N ARG A 54 -5.66 3.49 -1.32
CA ARG A 54 -5.72 4.63 -2.25
C ARG A 54 -6.50 5.78 -1.63
N TRP A 55 -7.63 5.50 -0.99
CA TRP A 55 -8.43 6.48 -0.26
C TRP A 55 -7.63 7.16 0.86
N GLN A 56 -6.96 6.37 1.70
CA GLN A 56 -6.08 6.92 2.76
C GLN A 56 -4.91 7.75 2.22
N ALA A 57 -4.41 7.44 1.02
CA ALA A 57 -3.36 8.20 0.36
C ALA A 57 -3.89 9.52 -0.20
N LEU A 58 -5.07 9.54 -0.81
CA LEU A 58 -5.76 10.74 -1.26
C LEU A 58 -6.08 11.66 -0.08
N LEU A 59 -6.68 11.13 0.99
CA LEU A 59 -6.99 11.92 2.20
C LEU A 59 -5.74 12.54 2.85
N ARG A 60 -4.61 11.84 2.81
CA ARG A 60 -3.33 12.40 3.28
C ARG A 60 -2.87 13.58 2.40
N LEU A 61 -3.14 13.53 1.10
CA LEU A 61 -2.83 14.62 0.17
C LEU A 61 -3.73 15.82 0.44
N LEU A 62 -5.01 15.57 0.72
CA LEU A 62 -6.05 16.57 0.99
C LEU A 62 -6.03 17.15 2.42
N GLN A 63 -5.23 16.59 3.33
CA GLN A 63 -5.17 17.05 4.73
C GLN A 63 -4.89 18.55 4.88
N GLY A 64 -4.06 19.12 4.01
CA GLY A 64 -3.79 20.56 4.01
C GLY A 64 -5.02 21.41 3.65
N PRO A 65 -5.59 21.25 2.45
CA PRO A 65 -6.72 22.07 2.01
C PRO A 65 -8.06 21.77 2.70
N ILE A 66 -8.29 20.53 3.15
CA ILE A 66 -9.57 20.13 3.77
C ILE A 66 -9.52 20.21 5.30
N GLY A 67 -8.35 20.03 5.91
CA GLY A 67 -8.20 20.06 7.37
C GLY A 67 -8.66 18.78 8.07
N ASP A 68 -9.31 18.94 9.23
CA ASP A 68 -9.55 17.87 10.19
C ASP A 68 -10.51 16.79 9.68
N GLU A 69 -11.49 17.14 8.84
CA GLU A 69 -12.42 16.16 8.29
C GLU A 69 -11.70 15.09 7.45
N ALA A 70 -10.70 15.49 6.65
CA ALA A 70 -9.85 14.55 5.92
C ALA A 70 -8.99 13.69 6.87
N MET A 71 -8.61 14.21 8.05
CA MET A 71 -7.89 13.44 9.07
C MET A 71 -8.79 12.37 9.70
N VAL A 72 -10.02 12.74 10.05
CA VAL A 72 -11.04 11.87 10.65
C VAL A 72 -11.41 10.75 9.69
N LEU A 73 -11.80 11.05 8.45
CA LEU A 73 -12.09 10.04 7.43
C LEU A 73 -10.91 9.11 7.18
N ARG A 74 -9.68 9.62 7.31
CA ARG A 74 -8.48 8.82 7.12
C ARG A 74 -8.23 7.88 8.30
N HIS A 75 -8.66 8.24 9.49
CA HIS A 75 -8.66 7.36 10.64
C HIS A 75 -9.71 6.26 10.48
N GLU A 76 -10.94 6.62 10.12
CA GLU A 76 -12.03 5.68 9.85
C GLU A 76 -11.66 4.66 8.76
N ALA A 77 -11.12 5.14 7.63
CA ALA A 77 -10.66 4.26 6.55
C ALA A 77 -9.54 3.29 6.99
N ARG A 78 -8.77 3.62 8.03
CA ARG A 78 -7.80 2.69 8.63
C ARG A 78 -8.46 1.66 9.52
N LEU A 79 -9.48 2.03 10.27
CA LEU A 79 -10.25 1.10 11.10
C LEU A 79 -10.97 0.08 10.22
N LEU A 80 -11.69 0.55 9.20
CA LEU A 80 -12.33 -0.32 8.20
C LEU A 80 -11.31 -1.27 7.55
N ALA A 81 -10.15 -0.76 7.11
CA ALA A 81 -9.13 -1.61 6.51
C ALA A 81 -8.55 -2.69 7.46
N ARG A 82 -8.64 -2.49 8.79
CA ARG A 82 -8.19 -3.47 9.78
C ARG A 82 -9.21 -4.60 9.97
N GLU A 83 -10.50 -4.32 9.83
CA GLU A 83 -11.56 -5.33 9.90
C GLU A 83 -11.40 -6.38 8.80
N PHE A 84 -10.99 -5.97 7.60
CA PHE A 84 -10.63 -6.85 6.47
C PHE A 84 -9.13 -7.24 6.45
N GLY A 85 -8.45 -7.05 7.59
CA GLY A 85 -7.01 -7.21 7.79
C GLY A 85 -6.55 -8.65 7.99
N ARG A 86 -7.22 -9.39 8.88
CA ARG A 86 -6.74 -10.63 9.52
C ARG A 86 -6.51 -11.81 8.57
N SER A 87 -7.42 -12.12 7.65
CA SER A 87 -7.22 -13.19 6.65
C SER A 87 -5.96 -13.02 5.79
N ARG A 88 -5.59 -11.77 5.47
CA ARG A 88 -4.34 -11.48 4.75
C ARG A 88 -3.12 -11.63 5.63
N ASP A 89 -3.20 -11.41 6.94
CA ASP A 89 -2.04 -11.62 7.79
C ASP A 89 -1.63 -13.10 7.72
N ALA A 90 -2.60 -14.02 7.69
CA ALA A 90 -2.36 -15.44 7.44
C ALA A 90 -1.80 -15.73 6.02
N GLN A 91 -2.41 -15.17 4.96
CA GLN A 91 -1.88 -15.37 3.60
C GLN A 91 -0.48 -14.75 3.40
N SER A 92 -0.15 -13.65 4.07
CA SER A 92 1.18 -13.03 4.00
C SER A 92 2.25 -13.94 4.58
N VAL A 93 1.93 -14.65 5.65
CA VAL A 93 2.82 -15.64 6.26
C VAL A 93 3.04 -16.83 5.33
N LEU A 94 2.00 -17.32 4.66
CA LEU A 94 2.12 -18.36 3.62
C LEU A 94 3.01 -17.90 2.46
N ASP A 95 2.80 -16.67 1.96
CA ASP A 95 3.64 -16.10 0.90
C ASP A 95 5.10 -15.97 1.35
N ALA A 96 5.35 -15.59 2.60
CA ALA A 96 6.69 -15.48 3.18
C ALA A 96 7.38 -16.85 3.26
N LEU A 97 6.66 -17.90 3.67
CA LEU A 97 7.16 -19.27 3.68
C LEU A 97 7.52 -19.74 2.27
N ALA A 98 6.63 -19.51 1.29
CA ALA A 98 6.89 -19.83 -0.11
C ALA A 98 8.07 -19.04 -0.69
N ASP A 99 8.25 -17.78 -0.28
CA ASP A 99 9.36 -16.94 -0.74
C ASP A 99 10.72 -17.37 -0.14
N ILE A 100 10.72 -17.94 1.08
CA ILE A 100 11.88 -18.65 1.65
C ILE A 100 12.19 -19.92 0.85
N ALA A 101 11.17 -20.71 0.50
CA ALA A 101 11.34 -21.97 -0.24
C ALA A 101 11.97 -21.78 -1.64
N LYS A 102 11.83 -20.59 -2.23
CA LYS A 102 12.47 -20.20 -3.50
C LYS A 102 14.01 -20.13 -3.43
N GLN A 103 14.64 -20.14 -2.26
CA GLN A 103 16.12 -20.21 -2.15
C GLN A 103 16.71 -21.61 -2.38
N ARG A 104 15.90 -22.60 -2.82
CA ARG A 104 16.35 -23.99 -3.05
C ARG A 104 17.52 -24.16 -4.02
N ASP A 105 17.80 -23.18 -4.88
CA ASP A 105 18.80 -23.31 -5.95
C ASP A 105 20.27 -23.23 -5.46
N ALA A 106 20.54 -22.97 -4.17
CA ALA A 106 21.90 -22.80 -3.62
C ALA A 106 22.42 -23.99 -2.80
N GLY A 107 21.99 -25.22 -3.10
CA GLY A 107 22.70 -26.45 -2.70
C GLY A 107 22.35 -27.07 -1.34
N THR A 108 21.54 -26.44 -0.50
CA THR A 108 20.95 -27.10 0.68
C THR A 108 19.56 -26.55 0.95
N PRO A 109 18.49 -27.39 0.93
CA PRO A 109 17.15 -26.90 1.22
C PRO A 109 17.09 -26.37 2.67
N ALA A 110 16.60 -25.13 2.83
CA ALA A 110 16.43 -24.49 4.14
C ALA A 110 15.61 -25.34 5.13
N MET A 111 14.78 -26.25 4.61
CA MET A 111 14.04 -27.25 5.38
C MET A 111 13.62 -28.43 4.50
N SER A 112 13.39 -29.59 5.12
CA SER A 112 12.88 -30.77 4.41
C SER A 112 11.48 -30.50 3.84
N GLN A 113 11.18 -31.08 2.67
CA GLN A 113 9.86 -30.96 2.02
C GLN A 113 8.71 -31.33 2.97
N ARG A 114 8.92 -32.36 3.81
CA ARG A 114 7.94 -32.79 4.82
C ARG A 114 7.69 -31.72 5.89
N THR A 115 8.73 -31.01 6.33
CA THR A 115 8.61 -29.92 7.30
C THR A 115 7.83 -28.75 6.69
N GLU A 116 8.19 -28.36 5.47
CA GLU A 116 7.51 -27.30 4.72
C GLU A 116 6.03 -27.62 4.54
N ALA A 117 5.69 -28.81 4.04
CA ALA A 117 4.31 -29.25 3.87
C ALA A 117 3.51 -29.23 5.19
N THR A 118 4.14 -29.63 6.29
CA THR A 118 3.49 -29.61 7.62
C THR A 118 3.20 -28.19 8.09
N ILE A 119 4.15 -27.26 7.92
CA ILE A 119 3.99 -25.85 8.30
C ILE A 119 2.91 -25.21 7.42
N THR A 120 2.98 -25.42 6.10
CA THR A 120 2.00 -24.91 5.14
C THR A 120 0.59 -25.34 5.50
N ARG A 121 0.37 -26.64 5.78
CA ARG A 121 -0.94 -27.16 6.18
C ARG A 121 -1.47 -26.48 7.45
N ARG A 122 -0.63 -26.36 8.50
CA ARG A 122 -1.03 -25.67 9.75
C ARG A 122 -1.43 -24.21 9.53
N LEU A 123 -0.69 -23.51 8.67
CA LEU A 123 -0.98 -22.12 8.32
C LEU A 123 -2.27 -21.99 7.49
N GLN A 124 -2.56 -22.95 6.60
CA GLN A 124 -3.81 -23.03 5.86
C GLN A 124 -5.00 -23.28 6.80
N GLU A 125 -4.91 -24.25 7.70
CA GLU A 125 -5.94 -24.53 8.72
C GLU A 125 -6.24 -23.28 9.57
N THR A 126 -5.19 -22.54 9.98
CA THR A 126 -5.34 -21.28 10.73
C THR A 126 -6.02 -20.19 9.89
N ARG A 127 -5.71 -20.11 8.59
CA ARG A 127 -6.30 -19.15 7.66
C ARG A 127 -7.79 -19.43 7.45
N GLU A 128 -8.16 -20.68 7.19
CA GLU A 128 -9.55 -21.10 6.96
C GLU A 128 -10.43 -20.83 8.19
N ALA A 129 -9.91 -21.11 9.40
CA ALA A 129 -10.59 -20.78 10.64
C ALA A 129 -10.80 -19.26 10.81
N SER A 130 -9.84 -18.43 10.39
CA SER A 130 -9.95 -16.97 10.46
C SER A 130 -10.90 -16.40 9.40
N GLU A 131 -10.93 -16.95 8.19
CA GLU A 131 -11.78 -16.46 7.10
C GLU A 131 -13.26 -16.69 7.40
N THR A 132 -13.59 -17.84 7.98
CA THR A 132 -14.98 -18.19 8.38
C THR A 132 -15.55 -17.23 9.44
N ALA A 133 -14.69 -16.63 10.27
CA ALA A 133 -15.11 -15.72 11.35
C ALA A 133 -15.23 -14.25 10.93
N GLN A 134 -14.77 -13.86 9.74
CA GLN A 134 -14.47 -12.45 9.40
C GLN A 134 -15.55 -11.72 8.58
N LEU A 135 -16.62 -12.42 8.19
CA LEU A 135 -17.68 -11.90 7.31
C LEU A 135 -19.04 -11.91 8.02
N ASN A 136 -19.15 -11.23 9.17
CA ASN A 136 -20.44 -11.03 9.83
C ASN A 136 -21.18 -9.81 9.22
N ALA A 137 -22.51 -9.80 9.33
CA ALA A 137 -23.34 -8.74 8.74
C ALA A 137 -22.96 -7.33 9.23
N GLU A 138 -22.50 -7.20 10.47
CA GLU A 138 -22.08 -5.93 11.08
C GLU A 138 -20.87 -5.31 10.37
N VAL A 139 -19.82 -6.09 10.07
CA VAL A 139 -18.62 -5.59 9.36
C VAL A 139 -18.99 -5.12 7.94
N HIS A 140 -19.91 -5.82 7.27
CA HIS A 140 -20.42 -5.36 5.97
C HIS A 140 -21.22 -4.06 6.08
N GLN A 141 -22.00 -3.89 7.14
CA GLN A 141 -22.77 -2.68 7.38
C GLN A 141 -21.86 -1.49 7.71
N HIS A 142 -20.89 -1.66 8.61
CA HIS A 142 -19.90 -0.63 8.94
C HIS A 142 -19.13 -0.15 7.70
N LEU A 143 -18.73 -1.08 6.82
CA LEU A 143 -18.06 -0.71 5.57
C LEU A 143 -18.99 0.10 4.65
N ARG A 144 -20.26 -0.33 4.50
CA ARG A 144 -21.26 0.39 3.68
C ARG A 144 -21.42 1.83 4.17
N ASP A 145 -21.63 1.99 5.48
CA ASP A 145 -21.88 3.30 6.10
C ASP A 145 -20.64 4.20 6.00
N GLY A 146 -19.45 3.64 6.24
CA GLY A 146 -18.19 4.36 6.07
C GLY A 146 -17.93 4.81 4.64
N LEU A 147 -18.24 3.98 3.63
CA LEU A 147 -18.13 4.35 2.22
C LEU A 147 -19.17 5.39 1.80
N ALA A 148 -20.41 5.28 2.30
CA ALA A 148 -21.47 6.26 2.07
C ALA A 148 -21.08 7.63 2.65
N ARG A 149 -20.62 7.66 3.90
CA ARG A 149 -20.11 8.87 4.55
C ARG A 149 -18.95 9.49 3.77
N ALA A 150 -17.97 8.67 3.36
CA ALA A 150 -16.84 9.13 2.57
C ALA A 150 -17.28 9.79 1.26
N SER A 151 -18.29 9.23 0.58
CA SER A 151 -18.86 9.82 -0.63
C SER A 151 -19.58 11.15 -0.37
N THR A 152 -20.37 11.24 0.70
CA THR A 152 -21.06 12.50 1.08
C THR A 152 -20.06 13.61 1.39
N CYS A 153 -19.03 13.33 2.19
CA CYS A 153 -17.98 14.31 2.49
C CYS A 153 -17.20 14.71 1.24
N LEU A 154 -16.83 13.74 0.38
CA LEU A 154 -16.12 14.04 -0.87
C LEU A 154 -16.95 14.96 -1.77
N ALA A 155 -18.27 14.75 -1.84
CA ALA A 155 -19.18 15.57 -2.63
C ALA A 155 -19.25 17.02 -2.14
N SER A 156 -19.19 17.27 -0.84
CA SER A 156 -19.28 18.62 -0.26
C SER A 156 -17.97 19.42 -0.31
N TRP A 157 -16.83 18.75 -0.50
CA TRP A 157 -15.53 19.43 -0.50
C TRP A 157 -15.31 20.34 -1.72
N PRO A 158 -14.72 21.53 -1.53
CA PRO A 158 -14.44 22.48 -2.61
C PRO A 158 -13.16 22.09 -3.38
N LEU A 159 -13.11 20.86 -3.91
CA LEU A 159 -11.92 20.29 -4.54
C LEU A 159 -11.49 21.05 -5.79
N GLU A 160 -12.42 21.71 -6.48
CA GLU A 160 -12.18 22.53 -7.67
C GLU A 160 -11.36 23.78 -7.34
N ARG A 161 -11.36 24.22 -6.08
CA ARG A 161 -10.56 25.37 -5.63
C ARG A 161 -9.11 25.00 -5.33
N ILE A 162 -8.79 23.71 -5.25
CA ILE A 162 -7.44 23.24 -4.97
C ILE A 162 -6.65 23.27 -6.27
N SER A 163 -5.62 24.12 -6.31
CA SER A 163 -4.79 24.24 -7.48
C SER A 163 -3.95 22.97 -7.73
N PHE A 164 -3.52 22.80 -8.98
CA PHE A 164 -2.56 21.75 -9.30
C PHE A 164 -1.24 21.94 -8.51
N GLU A 165 -0.78 23.18 -8.32
CA GLU A 165 0.43 23.51 -7.55
C GLU A 165 0.32 23.09 -6.08
N ASP A 166 -0.84 23.30 -5.45
CA ASP A 166 -1.09 22.84 -4.08
C ASP A 166 -1.03 21.32 -3.98
N SER A 167 -1.58 20.63 -4.98
CA SER A 167 -1.56 19.17 -5.07
C SER A 167 -0.15 18.62 -5.24
N VAL A 168 0.67 19.24 -6.10
CA VAL A 168 2.09 18.91 -6.27
C VAL A 168 2.88 19.22 -5.00
N THR A 169 2.57 20.33 -4.33
CA THR A 169 3.18 20.67 -3.04
C THR A 169 2.89 19.61 -1.98
N ALA A 170 1.65 19.13 -1.91
CA ALA A 170 1.27 18.03 -1.01
C ALA A 170 1.96 16.70 -1.38
N LEU A 171 2.05 16.37 -2.67
CA LEU A 171 2.78 15.20 -3.16
C LEU A 171 4.28 15.28 -2.80
N ALA A 172 4.92 16.44 -2.97
CA ALA A 172 6.32 16.66 -2.61
C ALA A 172 6.56 16.56 -1.09
N ARG A 173 5.56 16.91 -0.26
CA ARG A 173 5.60 16.66 1.19
C ARG A 173 5.59 15.16 1.49
N SER A 174 4.82 14.35 0.76
CA SER A 174 4.84 12.89 0.89
C SER A 174 6.18 12.28 0.44
N TYR A 175 6.74 12.76 -0.68
CA TYR A 175 8.08 12.38 -1.11
C TYR A 175 9.13 12.68 -0.01
N ARG A 176 9.12 13.92 0.52
CA ARG A 176 10.00 14.31 1.64
C ARG A 176 9.79 13.44 2.87
N ARG A 177 8.54 13.11 3.21
CA ARG A 177 8.18 12.29 4.37
C ARG A 177 8.70 10.86 4.25
N ALA A 178 8.61 10.28 3.05
CA ALA A 178 9.21 8.98 2.77
C ALA A 178 10.74 9.09 2.80
N ARG A 179 11.32 10.12 2.18
CA ARG A 179 12.77 10.37 2.17
C ARG A 179 13.37 10.48 3.57
N ARG A 180 12.69 11.18 4.49
CA ARG A 180 13.13 11.31 5.90
C ARG A 180 13.09 10.00 6.70
N ARG A 181 12.40 8.99 6.19
CA ARG A 181 12.29 7.66 6.80
C ARG A 181 13.23 6.65 6.15
N LEU A 182 14.11 7.05 5.23
CA LEU A 182 15.13 6.12 4.75
C LEU A 182 15.98 5.67 5.94
N PRO A 183 16.13 4.36 6.12
CA PRO A 183 17.12 3.80 7.04
C PRO A 183 18.51 4.31 6.71
N ARG A 184 19.28 4.68 7.75
CA ARG A 184 20.71 4.95 7.61
C ARG A 184 21.50 3.64 7.49
N GLU A 185 21.18 2.70 8.36
CA GLU A 185 21.83 1.38 8.44
C GLU A 185 20.77 0.29 8.22
N TRP A 186 20.67 -0.23 7.00
CA TRP A 186 19.57 -1.12 6.62
C TRP A 186 19.60 -2.48 7.32
N ASP A 187 20.79 -2.99 7.65
CA ASP A 187 20.97 -4.30 8.27
C ASP A 187 20.51 -4.31 9.73
N ASP A 188 20.78 -3.23 10.47
CA ASP A 188 20.47 -3.11 11.91
C ASP A 188 19.17 -2.32 12.18
N THR A 189 18.46 -1.90 11.14
CA THR A 189 17.24 -1.12 11.34
C THR A 189 16.11 -1.96 11.94
N ASN A 190 15.56 -1.42 13.03
CA ASN A 190 14.37 -1.94 13.70
C ASN A 190 13.22 -2.20 12.69
N PRO A 191 12.60 -3.40 12.68
CA PRO A 191 11.42 -3.72 11.88
C PRO A 191 10.31 -2.64 11.89
N GLU A 192 10.09 -1.96 13.01
CA GLU A 192 9.09 -0.90 13.11
C GLU A 192 9.43 0.31 12.23
N ALA A 193 10.70 0.71 12.19
CA ALA A 193 11.16 1.80 11.33
C ALA A 193 11.02 1.44 9.84
N ILE A 194 11.33 0.19 9.46
CA ILE A 194 11.08 -0.33 8.09
C ILE A 194 9.57 -0.31 7.78
N HIS A 195 8.74 -0.72 8.74
CA HIS A 195 7.29 -0.73 8.58
C HIS A 195 6.72 0.69 8.39
N ASP A 196 7.23 1.67 9.13
CA ASP A 196 6.86 3.07 8.99
C ASP A 196 7.36 3.70 7.69
N PHE A 197 8.57 3.34 7.24
CA PHE A 197 9.05 3.70 5.91
C PHE A 197 8.13 3.12 4.83
N ARG A 198 7.75 1.84 4.93
CA ARG A 198 6.78 1.20 4.04
C ARG A 198 5.44 1.93 4.01
N LYS A 199 4.87 2.33 5.17
CA LYS A 199 3.63 3.12 5.20
C LYS A 199 3.76 4.44 4.43
N ALA A 200 4.93 5.08 4.48
CA ALA A 200 5.18 6.31 3.73
C ALA A 200 5.30 6.03 2.21
N ILE A 201 6.01 4.96 1.82
CA ILE A 201 6.11 4.53 0.42
C ILE A 201 4.76 4.15 -0.18
N VAL A 202 3.92 3.43 0.56
CA VAL A 202 2.57 3.05 0.11
C VAL A 202 1.74 4.29 -0.22
N ALA A 203 1.72 5.28 0.67
CA ALA A 203 0.99 6.52 0.41
C ALA A 203 1.57 7.28 -0.78
N PHE A 204 2.90 7.44 -0.84
CA PHE A 204 3.56 8.14 -1.94
C PHE A 204 3.28 7.46 -3.29
N ARG A 205 3.38 6.13 -3.36
CA ARG A 205 3.08 5.34 -4.57
C ARG A 205 1.70 5.65 -5.13
N TYR A 206 0.66 5.62 -4.30
CA TYR A 206 -0.71 5.87 -4.78
C TYR A 206 -0.93 7.33 -5.17
N GLN A 207 -0.26 8.28 -4.50
CA GLN A 207 -0.37 9.69 -4.86
C GLN A 207 0.32 10.02 -6.19
N LEU A 208 1.28 9.22 -6.66
CA LEU A 208 1.89 9.40 -7.98
C LEU A 208 0.90 9.22 -9.14
N ASP A 209 -0.22 8.53 -8.92
CA ASP A 209 -1.27 8.37 -9.94
C ASP A 209 -1.84 9.74 -10.36
N LEU A 210 -1.76 10.76 -9.49
CA LEU A 210 -2.18 12.15 -9.79
C LEU A 210 -1.38 12.77 -10.95
N ILE A 211 -0.08 12.49 -11.01
CA ILE A 211 0.84 13.11 -11.98
C ILE A 211 1.17 12.18 -13.15
N ALA A 212 0.76 10.91 -13.06
CA ALA A 212 1.01 9.91 -14.10
C ALA A 212 0.59 10.38 -15.50
N PRO A 213 -0.56 11.07 -15.69
CA PRO A 213 -0.98 11.49 -17.02
C PRO A 213 -0.14 12.61 -17.65
N LEU A 214 0.60 13.42 -16.88
CA LEU A 214 1.38 14.55 -17.41
C LEU A 214 2.44 14.10 -18.42
N TRP A 215 3.05 12.95 -18.15
CA TRP A 215 4.01 12.31 -19.05
C TRP A 215 3.98 10.80 -18.82
N PRO A 216 3.03 10.08 -19.43
CA PRO A 216 2.72 8.71 -19.06
C PRO A 216 3.91 7.76 -19.15
N LYS A 217 4.76 7.90 -20.18
CA LYS A 217 5.94 7.05 -20.36
C LYS A 217 6.93 7.19 -19.20
N VAL A 218 7.27 8.43 -18.81
CA VAL A 218 8.23 8.71 -17.74
C VAL A 218 7.66 8.35 -16.37
N TRP A 219 6.42 8.76 -16.09
CA TRP A 219 5.84 8.53 -14.78
C TRP A 219 5.48 7.06 -14.54
N ARG A 220 5.06 6.29 -15.56
CA ARG A 220 4.87 4.84 -15.42
C ARG A 220 6.17 4.14 -14.98
N ALA A 221 7.29 4.45 -15.63
CA ALA A 221 8.58 3.89 -15.26
C ALA A 221 8.98 4.24 -13.81
N PHE A 222 8.80 5.49 -13.39
CA PHE A 222 9.09 5.90 -12.01
C PHE A 222 8.14 5.23 -11.00
N ILE A 223 6.85 5.17 -11.33
CA ILE A 223 5.82 4.51 -10.54
C ILE A 223 6.14 3.03 -10.34
N ASP A 224 6.66 2.35 -11.37
CA ASP A 224 7.06 0.95 -11.30
C ASP A 224 8.27 0.74 -10.39
N GLU A 225 9.25 1.65 -10.39
CA GLU A 225 10.37 1.59 -9.44
C GLU A 225 9.90 1.76 -7.98
N VAL A 226 8.99 2.72 -7.72
CA VAL A 226 8.38 2.90 -6.39
C VAL A 226 7.53 1.69 -6.00
N GLN A 227 6.84 1.07 -6.97
CA GLN A 227 6.07 -0.15 -6.78
C GLN A 227 6.99 -1.33 -6.41
N LYS A 228 8.12 -1.51 -7.11
CA LYS A 228 9.13 -2.52 -6.76
C LYS A 228 9.64 -2.30 -5.33
N LEU A 229 9.94 -1.06 -4.95
CA LEU A 229 10.36 -0.72 -3.58
C LEU A 229 9.29 -1.12 -2.56
N ARG A 230 8.02 -0.75 -2.81
CA ARG A 230 6.88 -1.13 -1.98
C ARG A 230 6.78 -2.65 -1.81
N MET A 231 6.99 -3.41 -2.88
CA MET A 231 6.94 -4.87 -2.85
C MET A 231 8.08 -5.49 -2.04
N GLN A 232 9.33 -5.01 -2.19
CA GLN A 232 10.46 -5.51 -1.40
C GLN A 232 10.24 -5.26 0.11
N LEU A 233 9.81 -4.05 0.48
CA LEU A 233 9.45 -3.73 1.87
C LEU A 233 8.27 -4.57 2.37
N GLY A 234 7.31 -4.89 1.50
CA GLY A 234 6.20 -5.80 1.79
C GLY A 234 6.68 -7.20 2.15
N LYS A 235 7.51 -7.81 1.30
CA LYS A 235 8.07 -9.14 1.55
C LYS A 235 8.90 -9.20 2.84
N SER A 236 9.71 -8.18 3.10
CA SER A 236 10.43 -8.08 4.38
C SER A 236 9.49 -8.02 5.58
N ASN A 237 8.35 -7.33 5.46
CA ASN A 237 7.35 -7.25 6.53
C ASN A 237 6.62 -8.58 6.73
N ASP A 238 6.31 -9.28 5.65
CA ASP A 238 5.65 -10.59 5.69
C ASP A 238 6.55 -11.63 6.38
N LEU A 239 7.87 -11.54 6.19
CA LEU A 239 8.87 -12.33 6.93
C LEU A 239 8.94 -11.99 8.42
N VAL A 240 8.75 -10.73 8.80
CA VAL A 240 8.64 -10.33 10.22
C VAL A 240 7.38 -10.97 10.82
N ALA A 241 6.24 -10.95 10.12
CA ALA A 241 5.03 -11.62 10.57
C ALA A 241 5.23 -13.14 10.75
N LEU A 242 5.91 -13.80 9.81
CA LEU A 242 6.27 -15.22 9.95
C LEU A 242 7.19 -15.45 11.17
N SER A 243 8.16 -14.57 11.43
CA SER A 243 9.04 -14.68 12.59
C SER A 243 8.29 -14.60 13.93
N LEU A 244 7.20 -13.82 14.00
CA LEU A 244 6.37 -13.73 15.21
C LEU A 244 5.71 -15.07 15.52
N LEU A 245 5.32 -15.85 14.51
CA LEU A 245 4.73 -17.18 14.73
C LEU A 245 5.74 -18.22 15.24
N THR A 246 7.03 -17.91 15.22
CA THR A 246 8.10 -18.77 15.76
C THR A 246 8.48 -18.42 17.21
N GLN A 247 7.83 -17.42 17.82
CA GLN A 247 8.06 -17.05 19.22
C GLN A 247 7.46 -18.09 20.18
N PRO A 248 7.85 -18.11 21.47
CA PRO A 248 7.26 -18.99 22.46
C PRO A 248 5.72 -18.89 22.49
N ASN A 249 5.04 -20.01 22.72
CA ASN A 249 3.57 -20.12 22.73
C ASN A 249 2.86 -19.80 21.41
N GLN A 250 3.59 -19.75 20.29
CA GLN A 250 3.01 -19.52 18.95
C GLN A 250 2.96 -20.81 18.11
N PRO A 251 2.12 -20.87 17.07
CA PRO A 251 1.87 -22.10 16.32
C PRO A 251 3.11 -22.73 15.68
N LEU A 252 4.15 -21.93 15.39
CA LEU A 252 5.39 -22.39 14.76
C LEU A 252 6.59 -22.43 15.72
N ALA A 253 6.38 -22.31 17.04
CA ALA A 253 7.45 -22.29 18.04
C ALA A 253 8.40 -23.50 17.93
N HIS A 254 7.85 -24.70 17.67
CA HIS A 254 8.62 -25.93 17.49
C HIS A 254 9.64 -25.87 16.32
N TRP A 255 9.38 -25.03 15.30
CA TRP A 255 10.25 -24.89 14.13
C TRP A 255 11.17 -23.67 14.19
N ARG A 256 11.25 -22.95 15.33
CA ARG A 256 12.02 -21.71 15.47
C ARG A 256 13.46 -21.85 14.95
N SER A 257 14.23 -22.82 15.45
CA SER A 257 15.62 -23.01 15.05
C SER A 257 15.80 -23.30 13.56
N ARG A 258 14.81 -23.92 12.91
CA ARG A 258 14.81 -24.21 11.47
C ARG A 258 14.35 -23.03 10.61
N LEU A 259 13.49 -22.17 11.15
CA LEU A 259 12.90 -21.05 10.43
C LEU A 259 13.70 -19.74 10.59
N THR A 260 14.35 -19.52 11.72
CA THR A 260 15.06 -18.25 12.01
C THR A 260 16.15 -17.93 10.97
N PRO A 261 17.13 -18.81 10.68
CA PRO A 261 18.18 -18.49 9.71
C PRO A 261 17.67 -18.16 8.29
N PRO A 262 16.75 -18.94 7.67
CA PRO A 262 16.26 -18.59 6.34
C PRO A 262 15.36 -17.35 6.33
N ILE A 263 14.58 -17.08 7.40
CA ILE A 263 13.83 -15.84 7.54
C ILE A 263 14.78 -14.63 7.50
N GLU A 264 15.85 -14.66 8.30
CA GLU A 264 16.82 -13.57 8.39
C GLU A 264 17.58 -13.35 7.08
N SER A 265 18.05 -14.44 6.46
CA SER A 265 18.71 -14.41 5.14
C SER A 265 17.80 -13.77 4.09
N ARG A 266 16.55 -14.22 4.02
CA ARG A 266 15.59 -13.72 3.02
C ARG A 266 15.18 -12.28 3.30
N ARG A 267 15.05 -11.90 4.57
CA ARG A 267 14.78 -10.52 4.98
C ARG A 267 15.90 -9.59 4.54
N ARG A 268 17.17 -9.95 4.78
CA ARG A 268 18.35 -9.19 4.32
C ARG A 268 18.35 -9.00 2.81
N PHE A 269 18.04 -10.04 2.04
CA PHE A 269 17.90 -9.94 0.58
C PHE A 269 16.87 -8.88 0.15
N HIS A 270 15.68 -8.85 0.77
CA HIS A 270 14.67 -7.85 0.43
C HIS A 270 15.06 -6.44 0.86
N LEU A 271 15.68 -6.30 2.02
CA LEU A 271 16.15 -5.00 2.52
C LEU A 271 17.25 -4.44 1.62
N GLU A 272 18.18 -5.26 1.16
CA GLU A 272 19.23 -4.82 0.24
C GLU A 272 18.64 -4.36 -1.10
N ARG A 273 17.68 -5.11 -1.66
CA ARG A 273 16.98 -4.65 -2.87
C ARG A 273 16.18 -3.37 -2.64
N ALA A 274 15.54 -3.23 -1.48
CA ALA A 274 14.83 -2.01 -1.10
C ALA A 274 15.81 -0.83 -0.96
N ARG A 275 17.01 -1.04 -0.41
CA ARG A 275 18.07 -0.03 -0.33
C ARG A 275 18.46 0.48 -1.71
N LEU A 276 18.79 -0.41 -2.64
CA LEU A 276 19.17 -0.04 -4.01
C LEU A 276 18.05 0.73 -4.74
N LEU A 277 16.80 0.27 -4.63
CA LEU A 277 15.64 0.95 -5.22
C LEU A 277 15.42 2.33 -4.57
N SER A 278 15.56 2.43 -3.26
CA SER A 278 15.38 3.70 -2.54
C SER A 278 16.43 4.74 -2.94
N GLY A 279 17.67 4.33 -3.22
CA GLY A 279 18.71 5.23 -3.72
C GLY A 279 18.33 5.88 -5.05
N ARG A 280 17.70 5.13 -5.96
CA ARG A 280 17.19 5.66 -7.25
C ARG A 280 15.95 6.51 -7.07
N VAL A 281 14.97 6.03 -6.30
CA VAL A 281 13.70 6.74 -6.05
C VAL A 281 13.94 8.09 -5.38
N PHE A 282 14.90 8.16 -4.45
CA PHE A 282 15.16 9.35 -3.64
C PHE A 282 16.42 10.14 -4.04
N ALA A 283 16.92 9.91 -5.27
CA ALA A 283 18.12 10.56 -5.79
C ALA A 283 17.98 12.09 -5.86
N GLU A 284 16.80 12.59 -6.21
CA GLU A 284 16.55 14.03 -6.28
C GLU A 284 16.09 14.65 -4.96
N SER A 285 16.38 15.94 -4.76
CA SER A 285 15.86 16.66 -3.59
C SER A 285 14.32 16.84 -3.69
N PRO A 286 13.58 16.95 -2.57
CA PRO A 286 12.15 17.24 -2.61
C PRO A 286 11.79 18.54 -3.35
N ARG A 287 12.70 19.52 -3.36
CA ARG A 287 12.51 20.78 -4.10
C ARG A 287 12.66 20.56 -5.60
N SER A 288 13.65 19.76 -6.01
CA SER A 288 13.86 19.38 -7.42
C SER A 288 12.71 18.54 -7.96
N PHE A 289 12.25 17.55 -7.18
CA PHE A 289 11.08 16.71 -7.50
C PHE A 289 9.84 17.57 -7.80
N ARG A 290 9.55 18.54 -6.92
CA ARG A 290 8.44 19.49 -7.11
C ARG A 290 8.61 20.32 -8.39
N LYS A 291 9.77 20.99 -8.55
CA LYS A 291 10.05 21.83 -9.73
C LYS A 291 9.95 21.05 -11.05
N ARG A 292 10.40 19.80 -11.06
CA ARG A 292 10.32 18.92 -12.24
C ARG A 292 8.87 18.68 -12.65
N ILE A 293 7.98 18.41 -11.69
CA ILE A 293 6.55 18.21 -11.99
C ILE A 293 5.91 19.51 -12.48
N GLU A 294 6.20 20.64 -11.84
CA GLU A 294 5.67 21.95 -12.25
C GLU A 294 6.11 22.33 -13.67
N ALA A 295 7.38 22.10 -14.01
CA ALA A 295 7.89 22.35 -15.36
C ALA A 295 7.21 21.46 -16.40
N LEU A 296 6.98 20.17 -16.09
CA LEU A 296 6.25 19.26 -16.97
C LEU A 296 4.79 19.67 -17.15
N ALA A 297 4.13 20.11 -16.09
CA ALA A 297 2.75 20.58 -16.16
C ALA A 297 2.63 21.84 -17.01
N LYS A 298 3.58 22.79 -16.88
CA LYS A 298 3.63 23.97 -17.75
C LYS A 298 3.83 23.59 -19.21
N ALA A 299 4.81 22.74 -19.51
CA ALA A 299 5.07 22.29 -20.87
C ALA A 299 3.88 21.53 -21.50
N ALA A 300 3.17 20.74 -20.70
CA ALA A 300 1.96 20.04 -21.15
C ALA A 300 0.80 21.01 -21.45
N ALA A 301 0.67 22.10 -20.69
CA ALA A 301 -0.32 23.15 -20.96
C ALA A 301 0.04 23.97 -22.21
N ASP A 302 1.33 24.21 -22.48
CA ASP A 302 1.80 24.95 -23.65
C ASP A 302 1.69 24.12 -24.97
N SER A 303 1.53 22.79 -24.87
CA SER A 303 1.50 21.87 -26.02
C SER A 303 0.10 21.37 -26.42
N GLY A 304 -0.94 21.78 -25.70
CA GLY A 304 -2.34 21.37 -25.90
C GLY A 304 -3.22 22.56 -26.31
#